data_AF-A0A0F0CFP2-F1
#
_entry.id   AF-A0A0F0CFP2-F1
#
_cell.length_a   1.000
_cell.length_b   1.000
_cell.length_c   1.000
_cell.angle_alpha   90.00
_cell.angle_beta   90.00
_cell.angle_gamma   90.00
#
_symmetry.space_group_name_H-M   'P 1'
#
loop_
_entity.id
_entity.type
_entity.pdbx_description
1 polymer ?
#
loop_
_entity_poly.entity_id
_entity_poly.type
_entity_poly.pdbx_seq_one_letter_code
_entity_poly.pdbx_strand_id
1 'polypeptide(L)'
;MVKNYPELYSDFNNILTRIYRKMRDVYGFVSEQAIKDYKYATGAERASCLEVISEDEKLRSLFEPILSNLEEDSRKEMERRRMAQEAEMGKTRQEIIQPLIMARGDKSNFGCNTYTTVAARMRKNRIDFQAYADGYRKEKGIKRKVTNGELIDNIPALKREFAKAVGELLAEQPHTKMPI
;
A
#
# COMPACT_ATOMS: atom_id res chain seq x y z
N MET A 1 2.04 14.18 -6.80
CA MET A 1 2.92 13.58 -7.82
C MET A 1 3.92 12.64 -7.16
N VAL A 2 4.27 11.52 -7.82
CA VAL A 2 5.22 10.49 -7.35
C VAL A 2 6.54 11.06 -6.78
N LYS A 3 7.05 12.17 -7.33
CA LYS A 3 8.23 12.90 -6.84
C LYS A 3 8.14 13.39 -5.38
N ASN A 4 6.94 13.43 -4.82
CA ASN A 4 6.71 13.80 -3.41
C ASN A 4 7.07 12.65 -2.44
N TYR A 5 7.48 11.49 -2.95
CA TYR A 5 7.84 10.31 -2.16
C TYR A 5 9.31 9.88 -2.42
N PRO A 6 10.30 10.73 -2.10
CA PRO A 6 11.72 10.44 -2.38
C PRO A 6 12.24 9.20 -1.65
N GLU A 7 11.61 8.82 -0.52
CA GLU A 7 11.92 7.59 0.22
C GLU A 7 11.52 6.29 -0.52
N LEU A 8 10.58 6.40 -1.48
CA LEU A 8 10.13 5.27 -2.29
C LEU A 8 10.76 5.28 -3.68
N TYR A 9 11.10 6.46 -4.19
CA TYR A 9 11.72 6.68 -5.50
C TYR A 9 12.89 7.65 -5.34
N SER A 10 14.09 7.09 -5.27
CA SER A 10 15.34 7.83 -5.10
C SER A 10 15.64 8.78 -6.25
N ASP A 11 15.18 8.45 -7.46
CA ASP A 11 15.52 9.14 -8.69
C ASP A 11 14.52 8.82 -9.82
N PHE A 12 14.65 9.54 -10.93
CA PHE A 12 13.82 9.40 -12.11
C PHE A 12 13.90 8.01 -12.76
N ASN A 13 15.08 7.37 -12.74
CA ASN A 13 15.27 6.05 -13.34
C ASN A 13 14.54 4.96 -12.53
N ASN A 14 14.45 5.13 -11.21
CA ASN A 14 13.65 4.25 -10.35
C ASN A 14 12.17 4.29 -10.75
N ILE A 15 11.64 5.48 -11.02
CA ILE A 15 10.25 5.69 -11.46
C ILE A 15 10.03 5.02 -12.83
N LEU A 16 10.89 5.31 -13.82
CA LEU A 16 10.80 4.70 -15.15
C LEU A 16 10.86 3.18 -15.10
N THR A 17 11.76 2.61 -14.30
CA THR A 17 11.87 1.15 -14.13
C THR A 17 10.57 0.53 -13.64
N ARG A 18 9.86 1.19 -12.73
CA ARG A 18 8.55 0.71 -12.24
C ARG A 18 7.47 0.81 -13.31
N ILE A 19 7.46 1.91 -14.06
CA ILE A 19 6.52 2.12 -15.16
C ILE A 19 6.72 1.05 -16.22
N TYR A 20 7.95 0.84 -16.70
CA TYR A 20 8.25 -0.18 -17.71
C TYR A 20 7.90 -1.58 -17.25
N ARG A 21 8.18 -1.91 -15.97
CA ARG A 21 7.76 -3.18 -15.40
C ARG A 21 6.24 -3.35 -15.45
N LYS A 22 5.46 -2.30 -15.14
CA LYS A 22 4.00 -2.37 -15.24
C LYS A 22 3.49 -2.44 -16.67
N MET A 23 4.07 -1.68 -17.59
CA MET A 23 3.74 -1.79 -19.01
C MET A 23 3.97 -3.21 -19.52
N ARG A 24 5.08 -3.85 -19.13
CA ARG A 24 5.37 -5.23 -19.49
C ARG A 24 4.40 -6.22 -18.84
N ASP A 25 4.27 -6.18 -17.53
CA ASP A 25 3.56 -7.22 -16.76
C ASP A 25 2.03 -7.14 -16.94
N VAL A 26 1.48 -5.96 -17.23
CA VAL A 26 0.03 -5.73 -17.34
C VAL A 26 -0.42 -5.53 -18.78
N TYR A 27 0.37 -4.81 -19.58
CA TYR A 27 -0.01 -4.40 -20.93
C TYR A 27 0.79 -5.14 -22.03
N GLY A 28 1.65 -6.09 -21.65
CA GLY A 28 2.43 -6.89 -22.60
C GLY A 28 3.48 -6.11 -23.39
N PHE A 29 3.85 -4.91 -22.94
CA PHE A 29 4.86 -4.09 -23.59
C PHE A 29 6.24 -4.75 -23.53
N VAL A 30 6.89 -4.92 -24.69
CA VAL A 30 8.25 -5.45 -24.80
C VAL A 30 9.14 -4.34 -25.35
N SER A 31 9.95 -3.74 -24.47
CA SER A 31 10.83 -2.60 -24.79
C SER A 31 11.76 -2.87 -25.96
N GLU A 32 12.35 -4.06 -26.01
CA GLU A 32 13.31 -4.48 -27.03
C GLU A 32 12.65 -4.53 -28.42
N GLN A 33 11.42 -5.04 -28.48
CA GLN A 33 10.66 -5.12 -29.73
C GLN A 33 10.23 -3.72 -30.18
N ALA A 34 9.70 -2.90 -29.27
CA ALA A 34 9.28 -1.54 -29.59
C ALA A 34 10.44 -0.67 -30.09
N ILE A 35 11.62 -0.76 -29.47
CA ILE A 35 12.84 -0.08 -29.94
C ILE A 35 13.25 -0.56 -31.32
N LYS A 36 13.19 -1.87 -31.58
CA LYS A 36 13.54 -2.44 -32.89
C LYS A 36 12.60 -1.93 -33.98
N ASP A 37 11.29 -1.95 -33.73
CA ASP A 37 10.28 -1.51 -34.68
C ASP A 37 10.40 -0.01 -34.98
N TYR A 38 10.64 0.80 -33.94
CA TYR A 38 10.88 2.24 -34.09
C TYR A 38 12.10 2.54 -34.96
N LYS A 39 13.23 1.87 -34.71
CA LYS A 39 14.45 2.05 -35.52
C LYS A 39 14.25 1.65 -36.97
N TYR A 40 13.51 0.56 -37.22
CA TYR A 40 13.18 0.13 -38.58
C TYR A 40 12.30 1.15 -39.31
N ALA A 41 11.30 1.72 -38.63
CA ALA A 41 10.40 2.71 -39.23
C ALA A 41 11.05 4.07 -39.49
N THR A 42 11.97 4.51 -38.63
CA THR A 42 12.56 5.85 -38.66
C THR A 42 13.97 5.90 -39.26
N GLY A 43 14.66 4.77 -39.37
CA GLY A 43 16.08 4.71 -39.74
C GLY A 43 17.03 5.14 -38.61
N ALA A 44 16.55 5.32 -37.38
CA ALA A 44 17.39 5.73 -36.26
C ALA A 44 18.42 4.66 -35.87
N GLU A 45 19.70 5.02 -35.73
CA GLU A 45 20.74 4.10 -35.23
C GLU A 45 20.55 3.76 -33.75
N ARG A 46 20.10 4.74 -32.96
CA ARG A 46 19.89 4.65 -31.51
C ARG A 46 18.53 5.23 -31.14
N ALA A 47 17.87 4.56 -30.20
CA ALA A 47 16.62 4.99 -29.60
C ALA A 47 16.54 4.40 -28.20
N SER A 48 16.12 5.20 -27.24
CA SER A 48 15.80 4.80 -25.88
C SER A 48 14.34 4.35 -25.79
N CYS A 49 14.02 3.56 -24.77
CA CYS A 49 12.65 3.13 -24.53
C CYS A 49 11.70 4.32 -24.30
N LEU A 50 12.18 5.38 -23.64
CA LEU A 50 11.38 6.57 -23.37
C LEU A 50 11.03 7.33 -24.66
N GLU A 51 11.99 7.48 -25.56
CA GLU A 51 11.77 8.12 -26.88
C GLU A 51 10.75 7.35 -27.71
N VAL A 52 10.86 6.02 -27.74
CA VAL A 52 9.89 5.16 -28.46
C VAL A 52 8.48 5.36 -27.92
N ILE A 53 8.33 5.42 -26.59
CA ILE A 53 7.04 5.65 -25.95
C ILE A 53 6.54 7.06 -26.20
N SER A 54 7.39 8.08 -26.20
CA SER A 54 6.93 9.47 -26.40
C SER A 54 6.35 9.69 -27.79
N GLU A 55 6.87 8.97 -28.79
CA GLU A 55 6.42 9.03 -30.19
C GLU A 55 5.20 8.14 -30.49
N ASP A 56 4.93 7.12 -29.67
CA ASP A 56 3.76 6.25 -29.81
C ASP A 56 2.62 6.70 -28.90
N GLU A 57 1.56 7.25 -29.50
CA GLU A 57 0.41 7.77 -28.75
C GLU A 57 -0.26 6.71 -27.85
N LYS A 58 -0.33 5.45 -28.30
CA LYS A 58 -0.94 4.38 -27.50
C LYS A 58 -0.06 4.05 -26.31
N LEU A 59 1.24 3.93 -26.48
CA LEU A 59 2.17 3.68 -25.37
C LEU A 59 2.22 4.85 -24.40
N ARG A 60 2.23 6.09 -24.91
CA ARG A 60 2.14 7.30 -24.10
C ARG A 60 0.83 7.35 -23.30
N SER A 61 -0.29 6.89 -23.87
CA SER A 61 -1.57 6.84 -23.17
C SER A 61 -1.57 5.91 -21.95
N LEU A 62 -0.65 4.94 -21.89
CA LEU A 62 -0.47 4.05 -20.73
C LEU A 62 0.30 4.70 -19.57
N PHE A 63 1.10 5.73 -19.83
CA PHE A 63 1.94 6.34 -18.81
C PHE A 63 1.13 7.02 -17.71
N GLU A 64 0.15 7.84 -18.09
CA GLU A 64 -0.61 8.65 -17.14
C GLU A 64 -1.40 7.79 -16.13
N PRO A 65 -2.15 6.74 -16.56
CA PRO A 65 -2.80 5.82 -15.61
C PRO A 65 -1.79 5.08 -14.71
N ILE A 66 -0.63 4.66 -15.24
CA ILE A 66 0.39 3.96 -14.44
C ILE A 66 1.01 4.91 -13.40
N LEU A 67 1.30 6.15 -13.78
CA LEU A 67 1.82 7.18 -12.88
C LEU A 67 0.83 7.52 -11.76
N SER A 68 -0.45 7.66 -12.10
CA SER A 68 -1.52 7.89 -11.12
C SER A 68 -1.63 6.72 -10.12
N ASN A 69 -1.62 5.48 -10.62
CA ASN A 69 -1.63 4.28 -9.76
C ASN A 69 -0.38 4.22 -8.87
N LEU A 70 0.80 4.52 -9.40
CA LEU A 70 2.03 4.57 -8.61
C LEU A 70 1.95 5.62 -7.51
N GLU A 71 1.40 6.81 -7.78
CA GLU A 71 1.20 7.83 -6.76
C GLU A 71 0.25 7.36 -5.66
N GLU A 72 -0.87 6.72 -6.03
CA GLU A 72 -1.81 6.17 -5.06
C GLU A 72 -1.18 5.09 -4.19
N ASP A 73 -0.46 4.14 -4.80
CA ASP A 73 0.25 3.08 -4.10
C ASP A 73 1.31 3.64 -3.15
N SER A 74 1.97 4.73 -3.55
CA SER A 74 2.98 5.41 -2.74
C SER A 74 2.37 6.07 -1.52
N ARG A 75 1.22 6.73 -1.68
CA ARG A 75 0.46 7.31 -0.56
C ARG A 75 0.07 6.23 0.44
N LYS A 76 -0.45 5.10 -0.05
CA LYS A 76 -0.81 3.93 0.79
C LYS A 76 0.40 3.39 1.53
N GLU A 77 1.53 3.24 0.86
CA GLU A 77 2.76 2.71 1.47
C GLU A 77 3.33 3.65 2.54
N MET A 78 3.34 4.96 2.30
CA MET A 78 3.81 5.92 3.30
C MET A 78 2.93 5.93 4.54
N GLU A 79 1.60 5.91 4.36
CA GLU A 79 0.66 5.85 5.47
C GLU A 79 0.82 4.54 6.26
N ARG A 80 1.01 3.43 5.55
CA ARG A 80 1.30 2.12 6.15
C ARG A 80 2.57 2.14 6.99
N ARG A 81 3.65 2.76 6.50
CA ARG A 81 4.93 2.91 7.23
C ARG A 81 4.78 3.81 8.46
N ARG A 82 4.09 4.96 8.33
CA ARG A 82 3.85 5.87 9.45
C ARG A 82 3.10 5.16 10.58
N MET A 83 2.01 4.46 10.26
CA MET A 83 1.25 3.73 11.27
C MET A 83 2.05 2.60 11.91
N ALA A 84 2.89 1.89 11.14
CA ALA A 84 3.78 0.87 11.70
C ALA A 84 4.78 1.46 12.70
N GLN A 85 5.38 2.63 12.40
CA GLN A 85 6.28 3.35 13.30
C GLN A 85 5.54 3.82 14.57
N GLU A 86 4.34 4.37 14.41
CA GLU A 86 3.52 4.79 15.55
C GLU A 86 3.18 3.63 16.51
N ALA A 87 3.00 2.42 15.99
CA ALA A 87 2.81 1.23 16.81
C ALA A 87 4.07 0.84 17.60
N GLU A 88 5.27 1.06 17.02
CA GLU A 88 6.56 0.84 17.68
C GLU A 88 6.82 1.87 18.78
N MET A 89 6.20 3.05 18.72
CA MET A 89 6.24 4.09 19.76
C MET A 89 5.35 3.79 20.99
N GLY A 90 4.83 2.57 21.11
CA GLY A 90 4.09 2.13 22.30
C GLY A 90 2.61 2.52 22.35
N LYS A 91 2.07 3.21 21.34
CA LYS A 91 0.64 3.59 21.28
C LYS A 91 -0.28 2.40 21.48
N THR A 92 -1.37 2.57 22.22
CA THR A 92 -2.41 1.55 22.40
C THR A 92 -3.14 1.25 21.09
N ARG A 93 -3.81 0.09 21.02
CA ARG A 93 -4.66 -0.28 19.87
C ARG A 93 -5.74 0.77 19.60
N GLN A 94 -6.30 1.38 20.65
CA GLN A 94 -7.31 2.43 20.50
C GLN A 94 -6.73 3.68 19.87
N GLU A 95 -5.57 4.15 20.34
CA GLU A 95 -4.89 5.33 19.76
C GLU A 95 -4.50 5.11 18.30
N ILE A 96 -4.10 3.89 17.94
CA ILE A 96 -3.77 3.52 16.55
C ILE A 96 -5.00 3.60 15.64
N ILE A 97 -6.17 3.10 16.05
CA ILE A 97 -7.36 3.06 15.19
C ILE A 97 -8.17 4.36 15.20
N GLN A 98 -7.99 5.21 16.20
CA GLN A 98 -8.80 6.43 16.41
C GLN A 98 -8.87 7.33 15.17
N PRO A 99 -7.77 7.60 14.43
CA PRO A 99 -7.85 8.42 13.22
C PRO A 99 -8.78 7.82 12.16
N LEU A 100 -8.81 6.50 12.02
CA LEU A 100 -9.67 5.81 11.06
C LEU A 100 -11.13 5.81 11.49
N ILE A 101 -11.41 5.67 12.78
CA ILE A 101 -12.77 5.81 13.34
C ILE A 101 -13.33 7.19 12.97
N MET A 102 -12.53 8.25 13.17
CA MET A 102 -12.90 9.62 12.85
C MET A 102 -13.09 9.83 11.35
N ALA A 103 -12.15 9.38 10.53
CA ALA A 103 -12.21 9.53 9.07
C ALA A 103 -13.44 8.85 8.45
N ARG A 104 -13.88 7.72 9.04
CA ARG A 104 -15.07 6.98 8.60
C ARG A 104 -16.37 7.49 9.20
N GLY A 105 -16.32 8.43 10.15
CA GLY A 105 -17.50 8.90 10.89
C GLY A 105 -18.21 7.78 11.66
N ASP A 106 -17.47 6.79 12.17
CA ASP A 106 -18.05 5.62 12.84
C ASP A 106 -18.59 5.97 14.23
N LYS A 107 -19.92 5.96 14.36
CA LYS A 107 -20.64 6.26 15.62
C LYS A 107 -20.96 5.03 16.46
N SER A 108 -20.52 3.84 16.05
CA SER A 108 -20.71 2.62 16.86
C SER A 108 -19.92 2.71 18.16
N ASN A 109 -20.35 1.96 19.18
CA ASN A 109 -19.68 1.93 20.47
C ASN A 109 -18.19 1.61 20.29
N PHE A 110 -17.34 2.56 20.71
CA PHE A 110 -15.88 2.49 20.58
C PHE A 110 -15.35 2.23 19.16
N GLY A 111 -16.13 2.54 18.12
CA GLY A 111 -15.75 2.30 16.72
C GLY A 111 -15.68 0.83 16.33
N CYS A 112 -16.56 -0.02 16.90
CA CYS A 112 -16.61 -1.45 16.66
C CYS A 112 -16.74 -1.82 15.16
N ASN A 113 -17.50 -1.04 14.40
CA ASN A 113 -17.61 -1.25 12.95
C ASN A 113 -16.25 -1.05 12.26
N THR A 114 -15.47 -0.07 12.72
CA THR A 114 -14.12 0.18 12.22
C THR A 114 -13.17 -0.95 12.54
N TYR A 115 -13.21 -1.47 13.77
CA TYR A 115 -12.44 -2.67 14.14
C TYR A 115 -12.77 -3.87 13.24
N THR A 116 -14.06 -4.09 12.93
CA THR A 116 -14.49 -5.19 12.07
C THR A 116 -13.90 -5.07 10.67
N THR A 117 -13.89 -3.87 10.09
CA THR A 117 -13.28 -3.61 8.78
C THR A 117 -11.76 -3.80 8.81
N VAL A 118 -11.07 -3.34 9.85
CA VAL A 118 -9.62 -3.55 9.98
C VAL A 118 -9.31 -5.04 10.10
N ALA A 119 -10.06 -5.79 10.90
CA ALA A 119 -9.90 -7.24 11.01
C ALA A 119 -10.14 -7.95 9.66
N ALA A 120 -11.12 -7.51 8.87
CA ALA A 120 -11.33 -8.02 7.52
C ALA A 120 -10.15 -7.71 6.58
N ARG A 121 -9.59 -6.50 6.65
CA ARG A 121 -8.38 -6.12 5.90
C ARG A 121 -7.18 -6.97 6.28
N MET A 122 -6.95 -7.20 7.57
CA MET A 122 -5.85 -8.06 8.04
C MET A 122 -5.98 -9.50 7.49
N ARG A 123 -7.20 -10.06 7.47
CA ARG A 123 -7.44 -11.38 6.86
C ARG A 123 -7.17 -11.37 5.35
N LYS A 124 -7.56 -10.31 4.64
CA LYS A 124 -7.23 -10.13 3.21
C LYS A 124 -5.71 -10.08 2.98
N ASN A 125 -4.97 -9.51 3.93
CA ASN A 125 -3.51 -9.48 3.94
C ASN A 125 -2.88 -10.79 4.46
N ARG A 126 -3.67 -11.89 4.51
CA ARG A 126 -3.26 -13.24 4.88
C ARG A 126 -2.74 -13.38 6.32
N ILE A 127 -3.18 -12.50 7.22
CA ILE A 127 -2.88 -12.65 8.64
C ILE A 127 -3.75 -13.76 9.23
N ASP A 128 -3.09 -14.80 9.74
CA ASP A 128 -3.72 -15.93 10.41
C ASP A 128 -3.83 -15.70 11.93
N PHE A 129 -4.97 -15.13 12.35
CA PHE A 129 -5.26 -14.91 13.77
C PHE A 129 -5.30 -16.21 14.58
N GLN A 130 -5.65 -17.35 13.97
CA GLN A 130 -5.74 -18.62 14.69
C GLN A 130 -4.34 -19.13 15.03
N ALA A 131 -3.41 -19.09 14.07
CA ALA A 131 -2.01 -19.43 14.33
C ALA A 131 -1.40 -18.55 15.43
N TYR A 132 -1.64 -17.24 15.40
CA TYR A 132 -1.22 -16.33 16.48
C TYR A 132 -1.86 -16.69 17.83
N ALA A 133 -3.16 -17.00 17.84
CA ALA A 133 -3.86 -17.39 19.06
C ALA A 133 -3.29 -18.66 19.68
N ASP A 134 -3.03 -19.69 18.86
CA ASP A 134 -2.55 -20.99 19.34
C ASP A 134 -1.10 -20.89 19.83
N GLY A 135 -0.24 -20.16 19.12
CA GLY A 135 1.12 -19.86 19.56
C GLY A 135 1.14 -19.12 20.90
N TYR A 136 0.37 -18.04 21.02
CA TYR A 136 0.29 -17.23 22.24
C TYR A 136 -0.28 -18.03 23.42
N ARG A 137 -1.34 -18.82 23.19
CA ARG A 137 -1.94 -19.68 24.22
C ARG A 137 -0.96 -20.73 24.71
N LYS A 138 -0.22 -21.37 23.81
CA LYS A 138 0.80 -22.36 24.15
C LYS A 138 1.93 -21.73 24.96
N GLU A 139 2.44 -20.58 24.54
CA GLU A 139 3.54 -19.88 25.22
C GLU A 139 3.14 -19.43 26.64
N LYS A 140 1.93 -18.88 26.80
CA LYS A 140 1.45 -18.33 28.08
C LYS A 140 0.66 -19.33 28.93
N GLY A 141 0.49 -20.57 28.48
CA GLY A 141 -0.31 -21.59 29.17
C GLY A 141 -1.81 -21.27 29.26
N ILE A 142 -2.35 -20.47 28.34
CA ILE A 142 -3.74 -20.00 28.37
C ILE A 142 -4.69 -21.05 27.80
N LYS A 143 -5.56 -21.59 28.66
CA LYS A 143 -6.56 -22.59 28.26
C LYS A 143 -7.81 -21.98 27.61
N ARG A 144 -8.21 -20.77 28.03
CA ARG A 144 -9.39 -20.07 27.47
C ARG A 144 -9.16 -19.60 26.03
N LYS A 145 -10.25 -19.21 25.35
CA LYS A 145 -10.18 -18.51 24.08
C LYS A 145 -9.54 -17.13 24.29
N VAL A 146 -8.64 -16.75 23.38
CA VAL A 146 -7.98 -15.44 23.33
C VAL A 146 -8.64 -14.61 22.24
N THR A 147 -8.89 -13.34 22.52
CA THR A 147 -9.55 -12.43 21.56
C THR A 147 -8.54 -11.80 20.61
N ASN A 148 -8.97 -11.38 19.43
CA ASN A 148 -8.08 -10.66 18.50
C ASN A 148 -7.54 -9.37 19.11
N GLY A 149 -8.35 -8.66 19.92
CA GLY A 149 -7.89 -7.47 20.64
C GLY A 149 -6.73 -7.79 21.57
N GLU A 150 -6.87 -8.84 22.38
CA GLU A 150 -5.81 -9.32 23.28
C GLU A 150 -4.53 -9.72 22.53
N LEU A 151 -4.66 -10.38 21.37
CA LEU A 151 -3.48 -10.71 20.55
C LEU A 151 -2.79 -9.45 20.02
N ILE A 152 -3.54 -8.46 19.55
CA ILE A 152 -2.99 -7.20 19.03
C ILE A 152 -2.31 -6.42 20.15
N ASP A 153 -2.87 -6.41 21.35
CA ASP A 153 -2.31 -5.68 22.49
C ASP A 153 -1.01 -6.32 23.01
N ASN A 154 -0.86 -7.65 22.91
CA ASN A 154 0.24 -8.40 23.52
C ASN A 154 1.31 -8.91 22.55
N ILE A 155 1.04 -8.94 21.23
CA ILE A 155 1.98 -9.46 20.22
C ILE A 155 2.45 -8.29 19.34
N PRO A 156 3.70 -7.79 19.51
CA PRO A 156 4.20 -6.64 18.76
C PRO A 156 4.13 -6.80 17.24
N ALA A 157 4.42 -8.01 16.72
CA ALA A 157 4.31 -8.28 15.29
C ALA A 157 2.87 -8.09 14.79
N LEU A 158 1.88 -8.61 15.50
CA LEU A 158 0.47 -8.47 15.13
C LEU A 158 -0.04 -7.04 15.30
N LYS A 159 0.47 -6.31 16.31
CA LYS A 159 0.19 -4.88 16.50
C LYS A 159 0.66 -4.03 15.33
N ARG A 160 1.84 -4.32 14.78
CA ARG A 160 2.34 -3.67 13.57
C ARG A 160 1.47 -3.99 12.37
N GLU A 161 1.08 -5.25 12.17
CA GLU A 161 0.17 -5.61 11.06
C GLU A 161 -1.21 -4.97 11.19
N PHE A 162 -1.71 -4.82 12.43
CA PHE A 162 -2.92 -4.05 12.70
C PHE A 162 -2.77 -2.57 12.30
N ALA A 163 -1.68 -1.92 12.73
CA ALA A 163 -1.43 -0.52 12.39
C ALA A 163 -1.24 -0.31 10.88
N LYS A 164 -0.55 -1.23 10.20
CA LYS A 164 -0.42 -1.22 8.73
C LYS A 164 -1.80 -1.29 8.05
N ALA A 165 -2.67 -2.19 8.49
CA ALA A 165 -4.02 -2.32 7.95
C ALA A 165 -4.88 -1.07 8.22
N VAL A 166 -4.70 -0.40 9.35
CA VAL A 166 -5.32 0.90 9.62
C VAL A 166 -4.82 1.97 8.65
N GLY A 167 -3.51 2.05 8.41
CA GLY A 167 -2.89 2.99 7.48
C GLY A 167 -3.36 2.79 6.03
N GLU A 168 -3.46 1.55 5.56
CA GLU A 168 -4.02 1.23 4.24
C GLU A 168 -5.45 1.75 4.09
N LEU A 169 -6.31 1.50 5.09
CA LEU A 169 -7.70 1.94 5.07
C LEU A 169 -7.86 3.46 5.21
N LEU A 170 -6.95 4.13 5.91
CA LEU A 170 -6.88 5.59 6.00
C LEU A 170 -6.53 6.21 4.65
N ALA A 171 -5.53 5.68 3.96
CA ALA A 171 -5.11 6.17 2.64
C ALA A 171 -6.15 5.96 1.53
N GLU A 172 -7.10 5.05 1.75
CA GLU A 172 -8.28 4.80 0.90
C GLU A 172 -9.47 5.70 1.25
N GLN A 173 -9.49 6.38 2.40
CA GLN A 173 -10.57 7.33 2.68
C GLN A 173 -10.43 8.54 1.74
N PRO A 174 -11.53 8.99 1.09
CA PRO A 174 -11.51 10.28 0.43
C PRO A 174 -11.16 11.33 1.50
N HIS A 175 -10.25 12.25 1.21
CA HIS A 175 -9.93 13.33 2.14
C HIS A 175 -11.20 14.17 2.38
N THR A 176 -12.00 13.80 3.37
CA THR A 176 -12.99 14.68 3.97
C THR A 176 -12.16 15.80 4.58
N LYS A 177 -12.19 16.96 3.93
CA LYS A 177 -11.59 18.20 4.42
C LYS A 177 -11.93 18.28 5.91
N MET A 178 -10.91 18.30 6.76
CA MET A 178 -11.12 18.65 8.16
C MET A 178 -11.86 19.99 8.18
N PRO A 179 -12.97 20.13 8.91
CA PRO A 179 -13.54 21.44 9.14
C PRO A 179 -12.47 22.28 9.83
N ILE A 180 -12.19 23.44 9.23
CA ILE A 180 -11.30 24.48 9.74
C ILE A 180 -11.89 25.01 11.06
#